data_AF-A0A6L6ZQI4-F1
#
_entry.id   AF-A0A6L6ZQI4-F1
#
_cell.length_a   1.000
_cell.length_b   1.000
_cell.length_c   1.000
_cell.angle_alpha   90.00
_cell.angle_beta   90.00
_cell.angle_gamma   90.00
#
_symmetry.space_group_name_H-M   'P 1'
#
loop_
_entity.id
_entity.type
_entity.pdbx_description
1 polymer ?
#
loop_
_entity_poly.entity_id
_entity_poly.type
_entity_poly.pdbx_seq_one_letter_code
_entity_poly.pdbx_strand_id
1 'polypeptide(L)' 'MKDEIQSMCLTPDIVKQFNTLLNTHCQSSEEALGMLSALCFELMMKCGVQSINSLMLNGMGISMQLQGIDIAERPGKNIH' A
#
# COMPACT_ATOMS: atom_id res chain seq x y z
N MET A 1 -22.78 -15.07 -5.67
CA MET A 1 -22.17 -13.97 -6.45
C MET A 1 -20.67 -14.11 -6.27
N LYS A 2 -19.90 -14.25 -7.36
CA LYS A 2 -18.44 -14.17 -7.29
C LYS A 2 -18.13 -12.69 -7.28
N ASP A 3 -17.79 -12.14 -6.11
CA ASP A 3 -17.15 -10.83 -6.04
C ASP A 3 -15.77 -10.99 -6.68
N GLU A 4 -15.70 -10.78 -7.99
CA GLU A 4 -14.45 -10.56 -8.68
C GLU A 4 -13.88 -9.26 -8.08
N ILE A 5 -13.01 -9.42 -7.08
CA ILE A 5 -12.13 -8.34 -6.65
C ILE A 5 -11.41 -7.91 -7.93
N GLN A 6 -11.78 -6.75 -8.48
CA GLN A 6 -11.07 -6.14 -9.59
C GLN A 6 -9.63 -5.98 -9.11
N SER A 7 -8.77 -6.92 -9.49
CA SER A 7 -7.34 -6.82 -9.27
C SER A 7 -6.90 -5.62 -10.09
N MET A 8 -6.75 -4.47 -9.42
CA MET A 8 -6.26 -3.26 -10.05
C MET A 8 -4.77 -3.44 -10.29
N CYS A 9 -4.42 -4.20 -11.32
CA CYS A 9 -3.05 -4.33 -11.78
C CYS A 9 -2.60 -2.97 -12.29
N LEU A 10 -1.53 -2.44 -11.70
CA LEU A 10 -0.84 -1.28 -12.26
C LEU A 10 -0.43 -1.62 -13.70
N THR A 11 -0.77 -0.73 -14.64
CA THR A 11 -0.33 -0.93 -16.02
C THR A 11 1.20 -0.81 -16.09
N PRO A 12 1.85 -1.50 -17.04
CA PRO A 12 3.31 -1.40 -17.20
C PRO A 12 3.82 0.03 -17.35
N ASP A 13 3.02 0.91 -17.95
CA ASP A 13 3.36 2.33 -18.11
C ASP A 13 3.42 3.08 -16.77
N ILE A 14 2.44 2.85 -15.89
CA ILE A 14 2.44 3.43 -14.53
C ILE A 14 3.64 2.93 -13.73
N VAL A 15 3.94 1.62 -13.81
CA VAL A 15 5.12 1.04 -13.15
C VAL A 15 6.41 1.71 -13.66
N LYS A 16 6.52 1.95 -14.97
CA LYS A 16 7.69 2.60 -15.56
C LYS A 16 7.83 4.04 -15.07
N GLN A 17 6.76 4.83 -15.09
CA GLN A 17 6.79 6.21 -14.60
C GLN A 17 7.22 6.28 -13.13
N PHE A 18 6.69 5.37 -12.30
CA PHE A 18 7.02 5.31 -10.89
C PHE A 18 8.49 4.94 -10.65
N ASN A 19 9.01 3.94 -11.38
CA ASN A 19 10.42 3.56 -11.33
C ASN A 19 11.34 4.69 -11.79
N THR A 20 10.96 5.45 -12.84
CA THR A 20 11.72 6.61 -13.29
C THR A 20 11.80 7.68 -12.19
N LEU A 21 10.69 7.95 -11.50
CA LEU A 21 10.67 8.90 -10.39
C LEU A 21 11.63 8.47 -9.26
N LEU A 22 11.54 7.21 -8.84
CA LEU A 22 12.43 6.66 -7.81
C LEU A 22 13.90 6.77 -8.23
N ASN A 23 14.24 6.33 -9.44
CA ASN A 23 15.62 6.38 -9.94
C ASN A 23 16.15 7.82 -10.14
N THR A 24 15.27 8.81 -10.28
CA THR A 24 15.66 10.23 -10.42
C THR A 24 15.96 10.86 -9.06
N HIS A 25 15.22 10.45 -8.02
CA HIS A 25 15.28 11.09 -6.71
C HIS A 25 16.01 10.28 -5.64
N CYS A 26 16.27 9.00 -5.87
CA CYS A 26 17.03 8.13 -4.97
C CYS A 26 18.42 7.87 -5.53
N GLN A 27 19.43 7.95 -4.68
CA GLN A 27 20.80 7.58 -5.03
C GLN A 27 21.06 6.08 -4.84
N SER A 28 20.21 5.40 -4.05
CA SER A 28 20.29 3.96 -3.84
C SER A 28 18.91 3.29 -3.73
N SER A 29 18.91 1.96 -3.88
CA SER A 29 17.70 1.14 -3.74
C SER A 29 17.14 1.18 -2.32
N GLU A 30 17.99 1.33 -1.30
CA GLU A 30 17.58 1.47 0.10
C GLU A 30 16.83 2.78 0.33
N GLU A 31 17.28 3.87 -0.29
CA GLU A 31 16.61 5.17 -0.22
C GLU A 31 15.24 5.13 -0.92
N ALA A 32 15.17 4.47 -2.08
CA ALA A 32 13.90 4.22 -2.78
C ALA A 32 12.93 3.38 -1.94
N LEU A 33 13.44 2.34 -1.27
CA LEU A 33 12.65 1.50 -0.37
C LEU A 33 12.15 2.30 0.84
N GLY A 34 12.97 3.20 1.38
CA GLY A 34 12.59 4.11 2.46
C GLY A 34 11.44 5.04 2.08
N MET A 35 11.54 5.70 0.92
CA MET A 35 10.47 6.58 0.43
C MET A 35 9.17 5.82 0.14
N LEU A 36 9.27 4.65 -0.49
CA LEU A 36 8.12 3.76 -0.71
C LEU A 36 7.45 3.37 0.61
N SER A 37 8.24 3.02 1.62
CA SER A 37 7.73 2.62 2.93
C SER A 37 6.99 3.77 3.63
N ALA A 38 7.49 5.00 3.52
CA ALA A 38 6.83 6.18 4.06
C ALA A 38 5.48 6.45 3.38
N LEU A 39 5.42 6.39 2.04
CA LEU A 39 4.17 6.54 1.29
C LEU A 39 3.16 5.45 1.65
N CYS A 40 3.61 4.20 1.77
CA CYS A 40 2.78 3.09 2.22
C CYS A 40 2.22 3.33 3.63
N PHE A 41 3.02 3.87 4.56
CA PHE A 41 2.54 4.21 5.90
C PHE A 41 1.44 5.27 5.90
N GLU A 42 1.59 6.33 5.12
CA GLU A 42 0.53 7.34 5.00
C GLU A 42 -0.78 6.75 4.43
N LEU A 43 -0.66 5.87 3.44
CA LEU A 43 -1.82 5.17 2.86
C LEU A 43 -2.46 4.23 3.88
N MET A 44 -1.67 3.47 4.64
CA MET A 44 -2.17 2.61 5.73
C MET A 44 -3.01 3.40 6.72
N MET A 45 -2.49 4.54 7.19
CA MET A 45 -3.19 5.39 8.15
C MET A 45 -4.50 5.95 7.60
N LYS A 46 -4.52 6.36 6.31
CA LYS A 46 -5.75 6.81 5.63
C LYS A 46 -6.78 5.70 5.49
N CYS A 47 -6.32 4.45 5.32
CA CYS A 47 -7.15 3.25 5.19
C CYS A 47 -7.46 2.57 6.52
N GLY A 48 -7.14 3.18 7.67
CA GLY A 48 -7.42 2.60 8.99
C GLY A 48 -6.65 1.31 9.31
N VAL A 49 -5.63 0.99 8.51
CA VAL A 49 -4.74 -0.15 8.75
C VAL A 49 -3.78 0.22 9.88
N GLN A 50 -3.78 -0.57 10.93
CA GLN A 50 -2.98 -0.36 12.14
C GLN A 50 -1.71 -1.21 12.14
N SER A 51 -1.74 -2.37 11.49
CA SER A 51 -0.57 -3.23 11.37
C SER A 51 -0.59 -4.03 10.06
N ILE A 52 0.60 -4.38 9.60
CA ILE A 52 0.84 -5.25 8.45
C ILE A 52 1.79 -6.35 8.87
N ASN A 53 1.38 -7.60 8.65
CA ASN A 53 2.29 -8.73 8.60
C ASN A 53 2.59 -9.04 7.14
N SER A 54 3.87 -9.08 6.77
CA SER A 54 4.27 -9.40 5.40
C SER A 54 5.27 -10.55 5.36
N LEU A 55 5.19 -11.35 4.30
CA LEU A 55 6.08 -12.48 4.05
C LEU A 55 6.55 -12.44 2.60
N MET A 56 7.87 -12.46 2.40
CA MET A 56 8.46 -12.61 1.09
C MET A 56 8.30 -14.06 0.61
N LEU A 57 7.71 -14.24 -0.56
CA LEU A 57 7.39 -15.55 -1.13
C LEU A 57 8.54 -16.06 -2.00
N ASN A 58 9.66 -16.45 -1.39
CA ASN A 58 10.84 -17.02 -2.07
C ASN A 58 11.33 -16.18 -3.27
N GLY A 59 11.24 -14.84 -3.18
CA GLY A 59 11.64 -13.93 -4.27
C GLY A 59 10.63 -13.74 -5.39
N MET A 60 9.48 -14.41 -5.36
CA MET A 60 8.43 -14.26 -6.39
C MET A 60 7.42 -13.15 -6.09
N GLY A 61 7.34 -12.71 -4.84
CA GLY A 61 6.41 -11.66 -4.43
C GLY A 61 6.34 -11.47 -2.93
N ILE A 62 5.33 -10.72 -2.49
CA ILE A 62 5.07 -10.41 -1.08
C ILE A 62 3.63 -10.77 -0.78
N SER A 63 3.41 -11.65 0.20
CA SER A 63 2.11 -11.86 0.82
C SER A 63 1.95 -10.85 1.96
N MET A 64 0.81 -10.17 2.03
CA MET A 64 0.51 -9.20 3.08
C MET A 64 -0.81 -9.54 3.77
N GLN A 65 -0.81 -9.49 5.10
CA GLN A 65 -2.00 -9.52 5.94
C GLN A 65 -2.13 -8.16 6.62
N LEU A 66 -3.24 -7.49 6.34
CA LEU A 66 -3.56 -6.17 6.90
C LEU A 66 -4.50 -6.34 8.09
N GLN A 67 -4.22 -5.67 9.20
CA GLN A 67 -5.13 -5.56 10.34
C GLN A 67 -5.42 -4.07 10.57
N GLY A 68 -6.69 -3.75 10.75
CA GLY A 68 -7.14 -2.37 10.89
C GLY A 68 -8.51 -2.28 11.52
N ILE A 69 -8.97 -1.04 11.70
CA ILE A 69 -10.32 -0.72 12.14
C ILE A 69 -11.21 -0.44 10.93
N ASP A 70 -12.49 -0.77 11.04
CA ASP A 70 -13.46 -0.35 10.04
C ASP A 70 -13.62 1.18 10.10
N ILE A 71 -13.20 1.86 9.04
CA ILE A 71 -13.30 3.33 8.94
C ILE A 71 -14.76 3.77 8.78
N ALA A 72 -15.68 2.85 8.44
CA ALA A 72 -17.11 3.13 8.45
C ALA A 72 -17.65 3.35 9.87
N GLU A 73 -16.99 2.81 10.90
CA GLU A 73 -17.38 2.96 12.31
C GLU A 73 -16.60 4.07 13.02
N ARG A 74 -16.46 5.27 12.41
CA ARG A 74 -16.08 6.46 13.21
C ARG A 74 -17.25 6.80 14.13
N PRO A 75 -17.16 6.63 15.47
CA PRO A 75 -18.24 7.01 16.37
C PRO A 75 -18.18 8.53 16.53
N GLY A 76 -18.93 9.25 15.69
CA GLY A 76 -18.87 10.72 15.67
C GLY A 76 -19.95 11.43 14.85
N LYS A 77 -20.97 10.71 14.37
CA LYS A 77 -22.14 11.32 13.72
C LYS A 77 -23.45 10.82 14.35
N ASN A 78 -23.55 10.94 15.66
CA ASN A 78 -24.87 11.11 16.30
C ASN A 78 -25.09 12.61 16.44
N ILE A 79 -25.53 13.25 15.36
CA ILE A 79 -26.22 14.53 15.46
C ILE A 79 -27.65 14.18 15.86
N HIS A 80 -27.98 14.50 17.12
CA HIS A 80 -29.35 14.49 17.65
C HIS A 80 -30.08 15.74 17.14
#